data_AF-A0A949I555-F1
#
_entry.id   AF-A0A949I555-F1
#
_cell.length_a   1.000
_cell.length_b   1.000
_cell.length_c   1.000
_cell.angle_alpha   90.00
_cell.angle_beta   90.00
_cell.angle_gamma   90.00
#
_symmetry.space_group_name_H-M   'P 1'
#
loop_
_entity.id
_entity.type
_entity.pdbx_description
1 polymer ?
#
loop_
_entity_poly.entity_id
_entity_poly.type
_entity_poly.pdbx_seq_one_letter_code
_entity_poly.pdbx_strand_id
1 'polypeptide(L)' 'SRELLLAALENRHAIARDVVLLNAGAALHVAGVATDLADGIVRARVAIDSGAARARVDQFVAATRRLEGGRA' A
#
# COMPACT_ATOMS: atom_id res chain seq x y z
N SER A 1 -15.49 5.08 0.94
CA SER A 1 -14.09 5.19 0.48
C SER A 1 -13.11 4.41 1.37
N ARG A 2 -12.98 4.69 2.68
CA ARG A 2 -12.04 3.99 3.60
C ARG A 2 -12.15 2.46 3.61
N GLU A 3 -13.36 1.93 3.73
CA GLU A 3 -13.57 0.48 3.83
C GLU A 3 -13.10 -0.27 2.57
N LEU A 4 -13.36 0.28 1.39
CA LEU A 4 -12.94 -0.32 0.12
C LEU A 4 -11.41 -0.35 -0.03
N LEU A 5 -10.73 0.71 0.42
CA LEU A 5 -9.26 0.73 0.48
C LEU A 5 -8.73 -0.37 1.40
N LEU A 6 -9.27 -0.49 2.62
CA LEU A 6 -8.82 -1.52 3.56
C LEU A 6 -9.11 -2.93 3.03
N ALA A 7 -10.27 -3.14 2.42
CA ALA A 7 -10.60 -4.42 1.78
C ALA A 7 -9.65 -4.77 0.63
N ALA A 8 -9.15 -3.78 -0.13
CA ALA A 8 -8.13 -4.00 -1.15
C ALA A 8 -6.78 -4.43 -0.54
N LEU A 9 -6.33 -3.75 0.52
CA LEU A 9 -5.05 -4.03 1.20
C LEU A 9 -5.07 -5.33 2.02
N GLU A 10 -6.24 -5.77 2.45
CA GLU A 10 -6.46 -7.04 3.16
C GLU A 10 -6.78 -8.21 2.20
N ASN A 11 -6.65 -7.98 0.89
CA ASN A 11 -6.93 -8.98 -0.14
C ASN A 11 -8.38 -9.51 -0.16
N ARG A 12 -9.35 -8.72 0.34
CA ARG A 12 -10.77 -9.07 0.45
C ARG A 12 -11.65 -8.52 -0.68
N HIS A 13 -11.11 -7.67 -1.56
CA HIS A 13 -11.85 -7.11 -2.69
C HIS A 13 -11.01 -7.09 -3.97
N ALA A 14 -11.24 -8.04 -4.88
CA ALA A 14 -10.38 -8.29 -6.05
C ALA A 14 -10.22 -7.07 -7.00
N ILE A 15 -11.32 -6.43 -7.42
CA ILE A 15 -11.24 -5.33 -8.41
C ILE A 15 -10.47 -4.13 -7.85
N ALA A 16 -10.84 -3.67 -6.64
CA ALA A 16 -10.13 -2.58 -5.96
C ALA A 16 -8.65 -2.89 -5.76
N ARG A 17 -8.32 -4.13 -5.37
CA ARG A 17 -6.94 -4.60 -5.22
C ARG A 17 -6.18 -4.56 -6.54
N ASP A 18 -6.76 -4.99 -7.64
CA ASP A 18 -6.07 -5.03 -8.93
C ASP A 18 -5.79 -3.61 -9.47
N VAL A 19 -6.69 -2.64 -9.23
CA VAL A 19 -6.43 -1.21 -9.52
C VAL A 19 -5.32 -0.64 -8.63
N VAL A 20 -5.31 -0.99 -7.33
CA VAL A 20 -4.24 -0.59 -6.40
C VAL A 20 -2.90 -1.15 -6.85
N LEU A 21 -2.85 -2.42 -7.27
CA LEU A 21 -1.62 -3.06 -7.72
C LEU A 21 -1.05 -2.45 -8.99
N LEU A 22 -1.91 -2.10 -9.95
CA LEU A 22 -1.47 -1.44 -11.17
C LEU A 22 -0.80 -0.09 -10.86
N ASN A 23 -1.44 0.75 -10.05
CA ASN A 23 -0.91 2.07 -9.70
C ASN A 23 0.32 1.98 -8.79
N ALA A 24 0.31 1.09 -7.79
CA ALA A 24 1.45 0.87 -6.91
C ALA A 24 2.64 0.31 -7.70
N GLY A 25 2.41 -0.61 -8.63
CA GLY A 25 3.45 -1.14 -9.50
C GLY A 25 4.06 -0.07 -10.40
N ALA A 26 3.24 0.79 -10.99
CA ALA A 26 3.72 1.94 -11.76
C ALA A 26 4.55 2.91 -10.90
N ALA A 27 4.09 3.21 -9.68
CA ALA A 27 4.82 4.06 -8.74
C ALA A 27 6.18 3.45 -8.34
N LEU A 28 6.24 2.15 -8.08
CA LEU A 28 7.48 1.43 -7.76
C LEU A 28 8.47 1.45 -8.94
N HIS A 29 7.97 1.32 -10.17
CA HIS A 29 8.80 1.41 -11.37
C HIS A 29 9.37 2.81 -11.56
N VAL A 30 8.52 3.85 -11.54
CA VAL A 30 8.94 5.25 -11.72
C VAL A 30 9.88 5.70 -10.60
N ALA A 31 9.73 5.16 -9.39
CA ALA A 31 10.64 5.43 -8.26
C ALA A 31 11.98 4.68 -8.35
N GLY A 32 12.22 3.87 -9.38
CA GLY A 32 13.45 3.08 -9.54
C GLY A 32 13.57 1.90 -8.57
N VAL A 33 12.47 1.52 -7.89
CA VAL A 33 12.44 0.38 -6.96
C VAL A 33 12.24 -0.93 -7.71
N ALA A 34 11.44 -0.92 -8.77
CA ALA A 34 11.17 -2.06 -9.64
C ALA A 34 11.79 -1.87 -11.03
N THR A 35 12.24 -2.96 -11.64
CA THR A 35 12.94 -2.92 -12.95
C THR A 35 12.03 -2.54 -14.10
N ASP A 36 10.76 -2.92 -14.00
CA ASP A 36 9.69 -2.60 -14.96
C ASP A 36 8.33 -2.59 -14.23
N LEU A 37 7.26 -2.33 -14.99
CA LEU A 37 5.89 -2.32 -14.44
C LEU A 37 5.46 -3.69 -13.90
N ALA A 38 5.86 -4.79 -14.54
CA ALA A 38 5.47 -6.13 -14.13
C ALA A 38 6.13 -6.53 -12.80
N ASP A 39 7.44 -6.28 -12.64
CA ASP A 39 8.15 -6.41 -11.36
C ASP A 39 7.48 -5.53 -10.29
N GLY A 40 7.10 -4.30 -10.65
CA GLY A 40 6.37 -3.40 -9.75
C GLY A 40 5.06 -4.01 -9.23
N ILE A 41 4.24 -4.56 -10.14
CA ILE A 41 2.98 -5.21 -9.78
C ILE A 41 3.22 -6.43 -8.89
N VAL A 42 4.23 -7.25 -9.19
CA VAL A 42 4.61 -8.43 -8.38
C VAL A 42 5.02 -8.00 -6.97
N ARG A 43 5.84 -6.97 -6.81
CA ARG A 43 6.25 -6.46 -5.49
C ARG A 43 5.09 -5.87 -4.72
N ALA A 44 4.21 -5.12 -5.39
CA ALA A 44 3.00 -4.60 -4.78
C ALA A 44 2.07 -5.74 -4.30
N ARG A 45 1.97 -6.83 -5.08
CA ARG A 45 1.22 -8.05 -4.72
C ARG A 45 1.80 -8.69 -3.47
N VAL A 46 3.12 -8.90 -3.42
CA VAL A 46 3.81 -9.43 -2.23
C VAL A 46 3.53 -8.59 -0.98
N ALA A 47 3.53 -7.26 -1.10
CA ALA A 47 3.24 -6.37 0.02
C ALA A 47 1.78 -6.48 0.51
N ILE A 48 0.81 -6.71 -0.38
CA ILE A 48 -0.59 -6.95 -0.01
C ILE A 48 -0.75 -8.33 0.62
N ASP A 49 -0.26 -9.38 -0.05
CA ASP A 49 -0.47 -10.77 0.38
C ASP A 49 0.21 -11.07 1.72
N SER A 50 1.34 -10.43 2.02
CA SER A 50 2.02 -10.53 3.32
C SER A 50 1.38 -9.68 4.43
N GLY A 51 0.41 -8.83 4.11
CA GLY A 51 -0.18 -7.85 5.04
C GLY A 51 0.70 -6.63 5.33
N ALA A 52 1.91 -6.54 4.76
CA ALA A 52 2.83 -5.43 4.98
C ALA A 52 2.24 -4.07 4.55
N ALA A 53 1.45 -4.04 3.47
CA ALA A 53 0.79 -2.82 3.01
C ALA A 53 -0.23 -2.29 4.05
N ARG A 54 -1.03 -3.19 4.64
CA ARG A 54 -1.99 -2.85 5.71
C ARG A 54 -1.27 -2.36 6.97
N ALA A 55 -0.20 -3.05 7.36
CA ALA A 55 0.63 -2.68 8.51
C ALA A 55 1.29 -1.30 8.34
N ARG A 56 1.73 -0.96 7.12
CA ARG A 56 2.32 0.37 6.83
C ARG A 56 1.32 1.50 7.05
N VAL A 57 0.03 1.30 6.74
CA VAL A 57 -1.02 2.28 7.03
C VAL A 57 -1.17 2.49 8.54
N ASP A 58 -1.18 1.41 9.34
CA ASP A 58 -1.25 1.52 10.80
C ASP A 58 -0.05 2.26 11.38
N GLN A 59 1.15 1.95 10.89
CA GLN A 59 2.38 2.64 11.28
C GLN A 59 2.34 4.13 10.94
N PHE A 60 1.84 4.50 9.76
CA PHE A 60 1.69 5.89 9.36
C PHE A 60 0.73 6.64 10.29
N VAL A 61 -0.45 6.08 10.57
CA VAL A 61 -1.42 6.67 11.52
C VAL A 61 -0.82 6.82 12.91
N ALA A 62 -0.11 5.81 13.41
CA ALA A 62 0.55 5.87 14.70
C ALA A 62 1.64 6.96 14.73
N ALA A 63 2.41 7.10 13.65
CA ALA A 63 3.46 8.10 13.53
C ALA A 63 2.88 9.52 13.51
N THR A 64 1.85 9.79 12.72
CA THR A 64 1.27 11.14 12.62
C THR A 64 0.66 11.58 13.95
N ARG A 65 -0.03 10.69 14.68
CA ARG A 65 -0.57 10.98 16.01
C ARG A 65 0.51 11.30 17.05
N ARG A 66 1.66 10.60 17.01
CA ARG A 66 2.80 10.94 17.89
C ARG A 66 3.36 12.33 17.59
N LEU A 67 3.44 12.69 16.32
CA LEU A 67 3.94 14.01 15.89
C LEU A 67 2.97 15.15 16.23
N GLU A 68 1.66 14.88 16.31
CA GLU A 68 0.68 15.82 16.82
C GLU A 68 0.84 16.03 18.34
N GLY A 69 0.97 14.95 19.11
CA GLY A 69 1.13 15.01 20.56
C GLY A 69 2.47 15.58 21.06
N GLY A 70 3.50 15.63 20.20
CA GLY A 70 4.80 16.24 20.51
C GLY A 70 4.89 17.75 20.27
N ARG A 71 3.78 18.42 19.93
CA ARG A 71 3.68 19.89 19.79
C ARG A 71 3.09 20.58 21.03
N ALA A 72 2.86 19.84 22.12
CA ALA A 72 2.50 20.38 23.44
C ALA A 72 3.71 20.35 24.36
#